data_AF-A0A7V1FT50-F1
#
_entry.id   AF-A0A7V1FT50-F1
#
_cell.length_a   1.000
_cell.length_b   1.000
_cell.length_c   1.000
_cell.angle_alpha   90.00
_cell.angle_beta   90.00
_cell.angle_gamma   90.00
#
_symmetry.space_group_name_H-M   'P 1'
#
loop_
_entity.id
_entity.type
_entity.pdbx_description
1 polymer ?
#
loop_
_entity_poly.entity_id
_entity_poly.type
_entity_poly.pdbx_seq_one_letter_code
_entity_poly.pdbx_strand_id
1 'polypeptide(L)'
;MTTGKIQFAESQGTFVLKFIGDVRLTLCSALDAYIEKIFSALSFDSIVIDLTETENIDSTSLGLLAKLSNLSRQKVGLLPTLVSNHDDMNRLLQSMGFDQVFNIVSEGTPSAVELEDLPGQLLSEQVVKDKVLEAHRILMELNDHNREAFRDLVSTLESGG
;
A
#
# COMPACT_ATOMS: atom_id res chain seq x y z
N MET A 1 22.39 -3.23 1.47
CA MET A 1 20.98 -3.04 1.89
C MET A 1 20.59 -1.67 1.40
N THR A 2 19.77 -1.62 0.36
CA THR A 2 19.37 -0.39 -0.31
C THR A 2 18.16 0.16 0.43
N THR A 3 18.22 1.42 0.88
CA THR A 3 17.05 2.09 1.46
C THR A 3 15.93 2.09 0.44
N GLY A 4 14.79 1.49 0.78
CA GLY A 4 13.65 1.50 -0.12
C GLY A 4 13.11 2.91 -0.31
N LYS A 5 12.44 3.11 -1.45
CA LYS A 5 11.77 4.36 -1.81
C LYS A 5 10.45 4.03 -2.49
N ILE A 6 9.51 4.95 -2.35
CA ILE A 6 8.24 4.90 -3.04
C ILE A 6 8.23 6.11 -3.97
N GLN A 7 7.94 5.89 -5.23
CA GLN A 7 7.74 6.92 -6.22
C GLN A 7 6.28 6.96 -6.65
N PHE A 8 5.83 8.10 -7.13
CA PHE A 8 4.46 8.29 -7.59
C PHE A 8 4.42 9.05 -8.91
N ALA A 9 3.36 8.84 -9.69
CA ALA A 9 3.07 9.63 -10.86
C ALA A 9 1.56 9.72 -11.06
N GLU A 10 1.12 10.82 -11.68
CA GLU A 10 -0.26 11.01 -12.10
C GLU A 10 -0.25 11.33 -13.60
N SER A 11 -1.06 10.61 -14.38
CA SER A 11 -1.24 10.90 -15.80
C SER A 11 -2.65 10.60 -16.25
N GLN A 12 -3.34 11.61 -16.79
CA GLN A 12 -4.68 11.47 -17.38
C GLN A 12 -5.68 10.75 -16.44
N GLY A 13 -5.62 11.04 -15.14
CA GLY A 13 -6.49 10.39 -14.13
C GLY A 13 -6.05 8.99 -13.71
N THR A 14 -4.94 8.48 -14.23
CA THR A 14 -4.29 7.26 -13.74
C THR A 14 -3.21 7.61 -12.74
N PHE A 15 -3.26 6.99 -11.56
CA PHE A 15 -2.26 7.15 -10.52
C PHE A 15 -1.35 5.94 -10.50
N VAL A 16 -0.04 6.17 -10.53
CA VAL A 16 0.99 5.14 -10.51
C VAL A 16 1.79 5.27 -9.21
N LEU A 17 1.92 4.18 -8.47
CA LEU A 17 2.71 4.09 -7.25
C LEU A 17 3.78 3.02 -7.45
N LYS A 18 5.06 3.41 -7.45
CA LYS A 18 6.17 2.48 -7.67
C LYS A 18 6.99 2.28 -6.40
N PHE A 19 7.16 1.03 -6.01
CA PHE A 19 7.88 0.63 -4.82
C PHE A 19 9.23 0.01 -5.24
N ILE A 20 10.31 0.52 -4.67
CA ILE A 20 11.69 0.16 -5.06
C ILE A 20 12.48 -0.18 -3.80
N GLY A 21 13.16 -1.32 -3.78
CA GLY A 21 14.02 -1.76 -2.69
C GLY A 21 13.27 -2.24 -1.45
N ASP A 22 13.82 -1.98 -0.26
CA ASP A 22 13.30 -2.40 1.04
C ASP A 22 12.36 -1.33 1.64
N VAL A 23 11.07 -1.45 1.37
CA VAL A 23 10.04 -0.48 1.78
C VAL A 23 9.56 -0.82 3.19
N ARG A 24 9.84 0.09 4.12
CA ARG A 24 9.45 0.00 5.54
C ARG A 24 8.54 1.16 5.95
N LEU A 25 8.03 1.04 7.18
CA LEU A 25 7.29 2.03 7.95
C LEU A 25 7.82 3.48 7.83
N THR A 26 9.10 3.70 7.55
CA THR A 26 9.66 5.05 7.35
C THR A 26 8.98 5.86 6.24
N LEU A 27 8.31 5.19 5.29
CA LEU A 27 7.62 5.83 4.16
C LEU A 27 6.09 5.79 4.26
N CYS A 28 5.54 5.24 5.34
CA CYS A 28 4.09 5.00 5.46
C CYS A 28 3.27 6.29 5.51
N SER A 29 3.79 7.37 6.09
CA SER A 29 3.06 8.65 6.11
C SER A 29 3.06 9.37 4.79
N ALA A 30 4.17 9.28 4.04
CA ALA A 30 4.23 9.86 2.71
C ALA A 30 3.25 9.12 1.78
N LEU A 31 3.19 7.79 1.90
CA LEU A 31 2.22 6.97 1.18
C LEU A 31 0.77 7.33 1.57
N ASP A 32 0.44 7.40 2.86
CA ASP A 32 -0.92 7.72 3.31
C ASP A 32 -1.35 9.14 2.92
N ALA A 33 -0.48 10.14 3.05
CA ALA A 33 -0.76 11.50 2.58
C ALA A 33 -0.99 11.54 1.05
N TYR A 34 -0.28 10.71 0.30
CA TYR A 34 -0.47 10.58 -1.13
C TYR A 34 -1.80 9.87 -1.47
N ILE A 35 -2.14 8.81 -0.75
CA ILE A 35 -3.44 8.14 -0.82
C ILE A 35 -4.55 9.18 -0.62
N GLU A 36 -4.49 9.97 0.45
CA GLU A 36 -5.46 11.05 0.68
C GLU A 36 -5.50 12.08 -0.45
N LYS A 37 -4.35 12.44 -1.03
CA LYS A 37 -4.26 13.33 -2.20
C LYS A 37 -4.99 12.75 -3.42
N ILE A 38 -4.79 11.47 -3.73
CA ILE A 38 -5.51 10.77 -4.82
C ILE A 38 -7.02 10.87 -4.60
N PHE A 39 -7.49 10.62 -3.37
CA PHE A 39 -8.91 10.63 -3.05
C PHE A 39 -9.51 12.04 -2.88
N SER A 40 -8.66 13.05 -2.71
CA SER A 40 -9.02 14.47 -2.73
C SER A 40 -9.16 15.01 -4.15
N ALA A 41 -8.51 14.38 -5.14
CA ALA A 41 -8.74 14.69 -6.54
C ALA A 41 -10.20 14.40 -6.91
N LEU A 42 -10.82 15.31 -7.67
CA LEU A 42 -12.25 15.27 -8.03
C LEU A 42 -12.64 13.98 -8.78
N SER A 43 -11.70 13.36 -9.49
CA SER A 43 -11.93 12.15 -10.29
C SER A 43 -10.60 11.48 -10.59
N PHE A 44 -10.56 10.15 -10.49
CA PHE A 44 -9.48 9.32 -11.03
C PHE A 44 -10.08 8.11 -11.74
N ASP A 45 -9.37 7.60 -12.74
CA ASP A 45 -9.85 6.55 -13.62
C ASP A 45 -9.34 5.18 -13.16
N SER A 46 -8.06 5.12 -12.74
CA SER A 46 -7.42 3.88 -12.33
C SER A 46 -6.22 4.14 -11.43
N ILE A 47 -5.86 3.13 -10.63
CA ILE A 47 -4.65 3.17 -9.80
C ILE A 47 -3.81 1.94 -10.13
N VAL A 48 -2.51 2.15 -10.34
CA VAL A 48 -1.50 1.14 -10.65
C VAL A 48 -0.44 1.15 -9.56
N ILE A 49 -0.14 -0.01 -9.00
CA ILE A 49 0.88 -0.20 -7.97
C ILE A 49 1.95 -1.11 -8.56
N ASP A 50 3.13 -0.58 -8.80
CA ASP A 50 4.28 -1.29 -9.32
C ASP A 50 5.19 -1.77 -8.18
N LEU A 51 5.24 -3.08 -7.96
CA LEU A 51 6.13 -3.75 -7.02
C LEU A 51 7.28 -4.50 -7.72
N THR A 52 7.51 -4.26 -9.02
CA THR A 52 8.49 -5.03 -9.81
C THR A 52 9.94 -4.81 -9.40
N GLU A 53 10.25 -3.71 -8.71
CA GLU A 53 11.57 -3.42 -8.14
C GLU A 53 11.57 -3.47 -6.61
N THR A 54 10.51 -4.01 -6.00
CA THR A 54 10.41 -4.14 -4.54
C THR A 54 11.13 -5.40 -4.08
N GLU A 55 12.10 -5.24 -3.17
CA GLU A 55 12.82 -6.35 -2.55
C GLU A 55 12.08 -6.86 -1.31
N ASN A 56 11.57 -5.94 -0.47
CA ASN A 56 10.81 -6.25 0.73
C ASN A 56 9.73 -5.18 0.97
N ILE A 57 8.61 -5.61 1.55
CA ILE A 57 7.54 -4.72 2.00
C ILE A 57 7.05 -5.16 3.39
N ASP A 58 6.84 -4.19 4.28
CA ASP A 58 6.33 -4.47 5.62
C ASP A 58 4.79 -4.53 5.67
N SER A 59 4.24 -5.11 6.74
CA SER A 59 2.79 -5.25 6.92
C SER A 59 2.06 -3.91 6.99
N THR A 60 2.68 -2.84 7.47
CA THR A 60 2.07 -1.51 7.51
C THR A 60 1.90 -0.94 6.11
N SER A 61 2.94 -1.06 5.28
CA SER A 61 2.88 -0.66 3.87
C SER A 61 1.81 -1.44 3.11
N LEU A 62 1.71 -2.76 3.34
CA LEU A 62 0.62 -3.57 2.81
C LEU A 62 -0.77 -3.12 3.29
N GLY A 63 -0.94 -2.84 4.58
CA GLY A 63 -2.23 -2.37 5.09
C GLY A 63 -2.67 -1.01 4.51
N LEU A 64 -1.73 -0.11 4.23
CA LEU A 64 -2.02 1.13 3.50
C LEU A 64 -2.42 0.88 2.04
N LEU A 65 -1.80 -0.09 1.36
CA LEU A 65 -2.26 -0.52 0.04
C LEU A 65 -3.68 -1.06 0.12
N ALA A 66 -3.98 -1.93 1.09
CA ALA A 66 -5.33 -2.42 1.30
C ALA A 66 -6.34 -1.29 1.57
N LYS A 67 -5.95 -0.26 2.33
CA LYS A 67 -6.75 0.97 2.53
C LYS A 67 -7.06 1.65 1.21
N LEU A 68 -6.04 1.89 0.38
CA LEU A 68 -6.20 2.47 -0.95
C LEU A 68 -7.14 1.65 -1.82
N SER A 69 -7.04 0.33 -1.78
CA SER A 69 -7.90 -0.56 -2.54
C SER A 69 -9.36 -0.46 -2.11
N ASN A 70 -9.60 -0.44 -0.80
CA ASN A 70 -10.94 -0.32 -0.24
C ASN A 70 -11.56 1.05 -0.62
N LEU A 71 -10.79 2.13 -0.45
CA LEU A 71 -11.21 3.48 -0.83
C LEU A 71 -11.46 3.60 -2.34
N SER A 72 -10.61 3.00 -3.18
CA SER A 72 -10.78 2.97 -4.64
C SER A 72 -12.10 2.30 -5.02
N ARG A 73 -12.35 1.12 -4.46
CA ARG A 73 -13.59 0.39 -4.69
C ARG A 73 -14.82 1.18 -4.25
N GLN A 74 -14.74 1.94 -3.15
CA GLN A 74 -15.86 2.77 -2.67
C GLN A 74 -16.10 4.02 -3.52
N LYS A 75 -15.03 4.65 -4.03
CA LYS A 75 -15.11 5.94 -4.76
C LYS A 75 -15.40 5.77 -6.25
N VAL A 76 -14.69 4.85 -6.90
CA VAL A 76 -14.76 4.66 -8.36
C VAL A 76 -15.29 3.28 -8.76
N GLY A 77 -15.51 2.37 -7.81
CA GLY A 77 -16.03 1.03 -8.09
C GLY A 77 -15.01 0.09 -8.75
N LEU A 78 -13.76 0.53 -8.91
CA LEU A 78 -12.70 -0.19 -9.59
C LEU A 78 -11.65 -0.68 -8.60
N LEU A 79 -11.16 -1.91 -8.86
CA LEU A 79 -10.03 -2.47 -8.15
C LEU A 79 -8.73 -1.91 -8.73
N PRO A 80 -7.80 -1.43 -7.90
CA PRO A 80 -6.46 -1.06 -8.34
C PRO A 80 -5.71 -2.25 -8.98
N THR A 81 -4.82 -1.95 -9.91
CA THR A 81 -3.92 -2.94 -10.54
C THR A 81 -2.62 -3.00 -9.75
N LEU A 82 -2.15 -4.20 -9.41
CA LEU A 82 -0.89 -4.43 -8.72
C LEU A 82 0.03 -5.23 -9.64
N VAL A 83 1.18 -4.68 -9.98
CA VAL A 83 2.19 -5.30 -10.82
C VAL A 83 3.25 -5.95 -9.94
N SER A 84 3.42 -7.26 -10.06
CA SER A 84 4.50 -7.98 -9.38
C SER A 84 5.01 -9.15 -10.21
N ASN A 85 6.31 -9.12 -10.48
CA ASN A 85 7.04 -10.11 -11.29
C ASN A 85 7.85 -11.12 -10.44
N HIS A 86 7.75 -11.07 -9.11
CA HIS A 86 8.49 -11.92 -8.19
C HIS A 86 7.58 -12.97 -7.54
N ASP A 87 7.95 -14.25 -7.62
CA ASP A 87 7.19 -15.35 -6.99
C ASP A 87 7.00 -15.18 -5.48
N ASP A 88 8.04 -14.75 -4.76
CA ASP A 88 7.97 -14.54 -3.31
C ASP A 88 6.97 -13.44 -2.93
N MET A 89 6.97 -12.33 -3.68
CA MET A 89 6.02 -11.22 -3.48
C MET A 89 4.60 -11.67 -3.82
N ASN A 90 4.41 -12.39 -4.93
CA ASN A 90 3.10 -12.92 -5.31
C ASN A 90 2.54 -13.87 -4.24
N ARG A 91 3.38 -14.74 -3.67
CA ARG A 91 2.99 -15.62 -2.56
C ARG A 91 2.60 -14.83 -1.30
N LEU A 92 3.36 -13.79 -0.96
CA LEU A 92 3.03 -12.91 0.16
C LEU A 92 1.66 -12.25 -0.06
N LEU A 93 1.43 -11.64 -1.22
CA LEU A 93 0.16 -10.99 -1.57
C LEU A 93 -1.01 -11.97 -1.53
N GLN A 94 -0.83 -13.17 -2.08
CA GLN A 94 -1.85 -14.23 -2.03
C GLN A 94 -2.15 -14.65 -0.59
N SER A 95 -1.14 -14.87 0.24
CA SER A 95 -1.31 -15.22 1.65
C SER A 95 -2.05 -14.13 2.42
N MET A 96 -1.85 -12.87 2.07
CA MET A 96 -2.52 -11.72 2.69
C MET A 96 -3.93 -11.47 2.12
N GLY A 97 -4.36 -12.22 1.10
CA GLY A 97 -5.68 -12.10 0.46
C GLY A 97 -5.80 -10.94 -0.53
N PHE A 98 -4.68 -10.41 -1.03
CA PHE A 98 -4.68 -9.23 -1.91
C PHE A 98 -5.31 -9.50 -3.28
N ASP A 99 -5.31 -10.75 -3.73
CA ASP A 99 -5.97 -11.19 -4.97
C ASP A 99 -7.48 -10.86 -5.00
N GLN A 100 -8.11 -10.68 -3.83
CA GLN A 100 -9.54 -10.35 -3.73
C GLN A 100 -9.84 -8.85 -3.87
N VAL A 101 -8.81 -8.00 -3.69
CA VAL A 101 -8.97 -6.54 -3.67
C VAL A 101 -8.12 -5.83 -4.73
N PHE A 102 -7.09 -6.49 -5.26
CA PHE A 102 -6.25 -6.00 -6.35
C PHE A 102 -6.35 -6.89 -7.58
N ASN A 103 -6.23 -6.29 -8.76
CA ASN A 103 -5.93 -7.01 -9.99
C ASN A 103 -4.42 -7.22 -10.09
N ILE A 104 -3.93 -8.41 -9.71
CA ILE A 104 -2.50 -8.73 -9.74
C ILE A 104 -2.07 -9.14 -11.15
N VAL A 105 -1.07 -8.47 -11.71
CA VAL A 105 -0.51 -8.74 -13.04
C VAL A 105 1.02 -8.89 -12.98
N SER A 106 1.57 -9.75 -13.83
CA SER A 106 3.01 -10.04 -13.84
C SER A 106 3.85 -9.03 -14.63
N GLU A 107 3.23 -8.34 -15.60
CA GLU A 107 3.86 -7.30 -16.40
C GLU A 107 3.05 -6.01 -16.30
N GLY A 108 3.73 -4.92 -15.96
CA GLY A 108 3.16 -3.58 -15.97
C GLY A 108 3.20 -3.02 -17.38
N THR A 109 2.14 -2.33 -17.80
CA THR A 109 2.24 -1.48 -18.99
C THR A 109 3.26 -0.38 -18.72
N PRO A 110 4.30 -0.20 -19.55
CA PRO A 110 5.24 0.89 -19.37
C PRO A 110 4.49 2.21 -19.56
N SER A 111 4.17 2.87 -18.44
CA SER A 111 3.66 4.23 -18.48
C SER A 111 4.86 5.15 -18.68
N ALA A 112 4.87 5.94 -19.75
CA ALA A 112 5.92 6.90 -20.07
C ALA A 112 5.85 8.16 -19.18
N VAL A 113 5.42 8.01 -17.93
CA VAL A 113 5.16 9.11 -17.00
C VAL A 113 6.36 9.29 -16.08
N GLU A 114 6.77 10.55 -15.88
CA GLU A 114 7.85 10.88 -14.94
C GLU A 114 7.38 10.62 -13.50
N LEU A 115 8.09 9.72 -12.80
CA LEU A 115 7.84 9.35 -11.41
C LEU A 115 8.60 10.30 -10.46
N GLU A 116 7.93 10.76 -9.42
CA GLU A 116 8.48 11.60 -8.37
C GLU A 116 8.68 10.81 -7.07
N ASP A 117 9.80 10.99 -6.36
CA ASP A 117 10.05 10.32 -5.08
C ASP A 117 9.19 10.90 -3.94
N LEU A 118 8.60 10.02 -3.11
CA LEU A 118 7.91 10.44 -1.90
C LEU A 118 8.91 10.98 -0.86
N PRO A 119 8.66 12.15 -0.25
CA PRO A 119 9.53 12.70 0.76
C PRO A 119 9.49 11.82 2.02
N GLY A 120 10.64 11.37 2.50
CA GLY A 120 10.73 10.68 3.80
C GLY A 120 10.31 11.63 4.93
N GLN A 121 9.39 11.19 5.79
CA GLN A 121 8.85 12.02 6.85
C GLN A 121 9.19 11.44 8.23
N LEU A 122 9.75 12.27 9.10
CA LEU A 122 9.95 11.94 10.51
C LEU A 122 8.60 12.05 11.22
N LEU A 123 8.16 10.95 11.82
CA LEU A 123 6.85 10.85 12.46
C LEU A 123 7.02 10.74 13.97
N SER A 124 6.12 11.41 14.70
CA SER A 124 5.99 11.19 16.13
C SER A 124 5.47 9.79 16.42
N GLU A 125 5.90 9.19 17.52
CA GLU A 125 5.55 7.82 17.91
C GLU A 125 4.03 7.57 17.94
N GLN A 126 3.25 8.57 18.37
CA GLN A 126 1.79 8.48 18.37
C GLN A 126 1.19 8.34 16.96
N VAL A 127 1.71 9.10 15.98
CA VAL A 127 1.23 9.05 14.60
C VAL A 127 1.64 7.74 13.93
N VAL A 128 2.84 7.25 14.22
CA VAL A 128 3.30 5.94 13.77
C VAL A 128 2.37 4.84 14.31
N LYS A 129 2.10 4.87 15.61
CA LYS A 129 1.25 3.89 16.29
C LYS A 129 -0.16 3.83 15.68
N ASP A 130 -0.77 4.99 15.44
CA ASP A 130 -2.10 5.10 14.85
C ASP A 130 -2.15 4.53 13.43
N LYS A 131 -1.16 4.88 12.58
CA LYS A 131 -1.04 4.33 11.22
C LYS A 131 -0.80 2.83 11.19
N VAL A 132 0.04 2.31 12.10
CA VAL A 132 0.27 0.88 12.24
C VAL A 132 -1.04 0.18 12.61
N LEU A 133 -1.77 0.69 13.60
CA LEU A 133 -3.05 0.14 14.03
C LEU A 133 -4.07 0.11 12.89
N GLU A 134 -4.22 1.22 12.17
CA GLU A 134 -5.16 1.33 11.05
C GLU A 134 -4.82 0.34 9.93
N ALA A 135 -3.56 0.30 9.49
CA ALA A 135 -3.09 -0.62 8.46
C ALA A 135 -3.36 -2.09 8.83
N HIS A 136 -3.07 -2.49 10.07
CA HIS A 136 -3.31 -3.86 10.51
C HIS A 136 -4.79 -4.18 10.65
N ARG A 137 -5.63 -3.26 11.14
CA ARG A 137 -7.09 -3.47 11.17
C ARG A 137 -7.65 -3.74 9.78
N ILE A 138 -7.21 -2.99 8.77
CA ILE A 138 -7.65 -3.21 7.39
C ILE A 138 -7.21 -4.58 6.87
N LEU A 139 -5.97 -5.00 7.16
CA LEU A 139 -5.50 -6.35 6.82
C LEU A 139 -6.36 -7.43 7.49
N MET A 140 -6.76 -7.22 8.75
CA MET A 140 -7.64 -8.14 9.49
C MET A 140 -9.05 -8.23 8.88
N GLU A 141 -9.52 -7.20 8.16
CA GLU A 141 -10.79 -7.24 7.45
C GLU A 141 -10.72 -8.02 6.12
N LEU A 142 -9.52 -8.27 5.58
CA LEU A 142 -9.34 -8.98 4.31
C LEU A 142 -9.60 -10.48 4.42
N ASN A 143 -9.18 -11.13 5.51
CA ASN A 143 -9.42 -12.55 5.74
C ASN A 143 -9.24 -12.93 7.23
N ASP A 144 -9.84 -14.06 7.64
CA ASP A 144 -9.78 -14.55 9.02
C ASP A 144 -8.36 -14.89 9.48
N HIS A 145 -7.46 -15.31 8.57
CA HIS A 145 -6.07 -15.61 8.90
C HIS A 145 -5.32 -14.37 9.40
N ASN A 146 -5.42 -13.25 8.67
CA ASN A 146 -4.87 -11.96 9.06
C ASN A 146 -5.51 -11.48 10.37
N ARG A 147 -6.83 -11.69 10.52
CA ARG A 147 -7.56 -11.36 11.75
C ARG A 147 -6.98 -12.07 12.96
N GLU A 148 -6.75 -13.37 12.89
CA GLU A 148 -6.17 -14.12 13.99
C GLU A 148 -4.70 -13.76 14.22
N ALA A 149 -3.91 -13.60 13.15
CA ALA A 149 -2.48 -13.29 13.23
C ALA A 149 -2.19 -11.92 13.88
N PHE A 150 -3.00 -10.90 13.57
CA PHE A 150 -2.73 -9.52 14.01
C PHE A 150 -3.59 -9.07 15.21
N ARG A 151 -4.56 -9.87 15.65
CA ARG A 151 -5.45 -9.51 16.78
C ARG A 151 -4.70 -9.16 18.06
N ASP A 152 -3.70 -9.95 18.43
CA ASP A 152 -2.94 -9.75 19.67
C ASP A 152 -2.05 -8.49 19.58
N LEU A 153 -1.42 -8.29 18.42
CA LEU A 153 -0.62 -7.09 18.13
C LEU A 153 -1.47 -5.81 18.22
N VAL A 154 -2.63 -5.80 17.57
CA VAL A 154 -3.55 -4.65 17.59
C VAL A 154 -4.07 -4.40 19.01
N SER A 155 -4.50 -5.43 19.73
CA SER A 155 -5.00 -5.29 21.11
C SER A 155 -3.94 -4.72 22.06
N THR A 156 -2.68 -5.15 21.92
CA THR A 156 -1.55 -4.67 22.71
C THR A 156 -1.26 -3.20 22.42
N LEU A 157 -1.24 -2.82 21.13
CA LEU A 157 -1.03 -1.45 20.71
C LEU A 157 -2.18 -0.54 21.21
N GLU A 158 -3.44 -0.99 21.16
CA GLU A 158 -4.57 -0.20 21.68
C GLU A 158 -4.55 -0.01 23.21
N SER A 159 -4.12 -1.04 23.95
CA SER A 159 -4.17 -1.02 25.42
C SER A 159 -2.96 -0.30 26.07
N GLY A 160 -1.85 -0.15 25.35
CA GLY A 160 -0.63 0.53 25.82
C GLY A 160 -0.59 2.03 25.50
N GLY A 161 -1.73 2.73 25.63
CA GLY A 161 -1.86 4.18 25.42
C GLY A 161 -1.80 4.98 26.71
#